data_AF-A0AAW2V357-F1
#
_entry.id   AF-A0AAW2V357-F1
#
_cell.length_a   1.000
_cell.length_b   1.000
_cell.length_c   1.000
_cell.angle_alpha   90.00
_cell.angle_beta   90.00
_cell.angle_gamma   90.00
#
_symmetry.space_group_name_H-M   'P 1'
#
loop_
_entity.id
_entity.type
_entity.pdbx_description
1 polymer ?
#
loop_
_entity_poly.entity_id
_entity_poly.type
_entity_poly.pdbx_seq_one_letter_code
_entity_poly.pdbx_strand_id
1 'polypeptide(L)'
;MGAPAEERTGIPFTEGIMADELPMNCRTPAIAEYDGTTDPQEHLSHFENAALLHRYTDDIKCRVFVTTFARGRTAMVQPIILESFQEFRFLFLHRFANSRKHRKIELSLFSIRQKEGEPLKEYLQYFNAAALEVPTTTQEVKANAFAQGLLDEDFFKSLA
;
A
#
# COMPACT_ATOMS: atom_id res chain seq x y z
N MET A 1 -34.03 -30.31 -20.10
CA MET A 1 -32.90 -30.75 -19.25
C MET A 1 -31.80 -29.72 -19.42
N GLY A 2 -31.67 -28.80 -18.46
CA GLY A 2 -30.60 -27.81 -18.46
C GLY A 2 -29.31 -28.47 -17.97
N ALA A 3 -28.23 -28.34 -18.73
CA ALA A 3 -26.90 -28.70 -18.26
C ALA A 3 -26.58 -27.88 -16.99
N PRO A 4 -25.94 -28.47 -15.97
CA PRO A 4 -25.52 -27.69 -14.83
C PRO A 4 -24.46 -26.69 -15.32
N ALA A 5 -24.64 -25.42 -14.98
CA ALA A 5 -23.60 -24.42 -15.15
C ALA A 5 -22.38 -24.92 -14.37
N GLU A 6 -21.33 -25.32 -15.10
CA GLU A 6 -20.02 -25.51 -14.51
C GLU A 6 -19.66 -24.19 -13.84
N GLU A 7 -19.73 -24.23 -12.52
CA GLU A 7 -19.15 -23.23 -11.64
C GLU A 7 -17.65 -23.25 -11.96
N ARG A 8 -17.24 -22.40 -12.91
CA ARG A 8 -15.83 -22.14 -13.21
C ARG A 8 -15.28 -21.50 -11.94
N THR A 9 -14.86 -22.32 -10.98
CA THR A 9 -14.06 -21.92 -9.83
C THR A 9 -12.79 -21.29 -10.39
N GLY A 10 -12.88 -19.96 -10.53
CA GLY A 10 -12.05 -19.16 -11.43
C GLY A 10 -10.59 -19.19 -11.03
N ILE A 11 -9.81 -19.97 -11.76
CA ILE A 11 -8.36 -19.84 -11.78
C ILE A 11 -8.05 -18.52 -12.51
N PRO A 12 -7.35 -17.55 -11.89
CA PRO A 12 -7.09 -16.23 -12.49
C PRO A 12 -5.93 -16.24 -13.50
N PHE A 13 -5.58 -17.40 -14.06
CA PHE A 13 -4.41 -17.56 -14.91
C PHE A 13 -4.79 -18.24 -16.22
N THR A 14 -4.10 -17.87 -17.30
CA THR A 14 -4.17 -18.57 -18.58
C THR A 14 -3.55 -19.96 -18.50
N GLU A 15 -3.88 -20.84 -19.44
CA GLU A 15 -3.31 -22.20 -19.52
C GLU A 15 -1.78 -22.17 -19.65
N GLY A 16 -1.20 -21.14 -20.28
CA GLY A 16 0.25 -20.98 -20.41
C GLY A 16 0.96 -20.80 -19.06
N ILE A 17 0.42 -19.97 -18.16
CA ILE A 17 0.97 -19.77 -16.81
C ILE A 17 0.82 -21.02 -15.93
N MET A 18 -0.23 -21.81 -16.19
CA MET A 18 -0.49 -23.06 -15.48
C MET A 18 0.36 -24.23 -16.00
N ALA A 19 0.79 -24.18 -17.27
CA ALA A 19 1.61 -25.20 -17.90
C ALA A 19 3.07 -25.17 -17.42
N ASP A 20 3.54 -24.05 -16.89
CA ASP A 20 4.88 -23.96 -16.31
C ASP A 20 4.93 -24.71 -14.97
N GLU A 21 5.84 -25.67 -14.85
CA GLU A 21 5.99 -26.45 -13.61
C GLU A 21 6.52 -25.53 -12.52
N LEU A 22 5.71 -25.31 -11.47
CA LEU A 22 6.23 -24.69 -10.25
C LEU A 22 7.34 -25.59 -9.72
N PRO A 23 8.56 -25.08 -9.51
CA PRO A 23 9.59 -25.84 -8.83
C PRO A 23 9.02 -26.33 -7.50
N MET A 24 9.18 -27.62 -7.20
CA MET A 24 8.69 -28.24 -5.95
C MET A 24 9.19 -27.55 -4.67
N ASN A 25 10.18 -26.67 -4.79
CA ASN A 25 10.77 -25.84 -3.75
C ASN A 25 10.45 -24.33 -3.90
N CYS A 26 9.40 -23.94 -4.62
CA CYS A 26 8.99 -22.56 -4.74
C CYS A 26 8.60 -22.02 -3.35
N ARG A 27 9.49 -21.22 -2.74
CA ARG A 27 9.34 -20.71 -1.38
C ARG A 27 8.53 -19.44 -1.41
N THR A 28 7.33 -19.44 -0.83
CA THR A 28 6.55 -18.20 -0.67
C THR A 28 7.42 -17.07 -0.11
N PRO A 29 7.46 -15.89 -0.77
CA PRO A 29 8.27 -14.78 -0.32
C PRO A 29 7.82 -14.38 1.09
N ALA A 30 8.79 -14.10 1.96
CA ALA A 30 8.52 -13.65 3.33
C ALA A 30 8.13 -12.15 3.34
N ILE A 31 6.98 -11.84 2.75
CA ILE A 31 6.39 -10.50 2.75
C ILE A 31 5.06 -10.52 3.51
N ALA A 32 4.64 -9.35 4.00
CA ALA A 32 3.34 -9.22 4.67
C ALA A 32 2.19 -9.49 3.68
N GLU A 33 1.07 -10.01 4.21
CA GLU A 33 -0.13 -10.19 3.39
C GLU A 33 -0.74 -8.83 3.02
N TYR A 34 -1.18 -8.68 1.77
CA TYR A 34 -1.88 -7.50 1.29
C TYR A 34 -3.38 -7.62 1.58
N ASP A 35 -3.88 -6.76 2.47
CA ASP A 35 -5.28 -6.73 2.89
C ASP A 35 -6.14 -5.70 2.10
N GLY A 36 -5.51 -4.96 1.19
CA GLY A 36 -6.15 -3.88 0.42
C GLY A 36 -6.14 -2.51 1.09
N THR A 37 -5.51 -2.37 2.26
CA THR A 37 -5.42 -1.11 3.01
C THR A 37 -4.03 -0.47 2.96
N THR A 38 -3.00 -1.29 2.79
CA THR A 38 -1.61 -0.83 2.61
C THR A 38 -1.38 -0.28 1.20
N ASP A 39 -0.30 0.48 1.01
CA ASP A 39 0.02 1.02 -0.31
C ASP A 39 0.35 -0.11 -1.32
N PRO A 40 -0.37 -0.21 -2.45
CA PRO A 40 -0.15 -1.26 -3.44
C PRO A 40 1.21 -1.14 -4.15
N GLN A 41 1.76 0.07 -4.32
CA GLN A 41 3.08 0.24 -4.92
C GLN A 41 4.17 -0.26 -3.98
N GLU A 42 4.05 0.02 -2.68
CA GLU A 42 4.95 -0.47 -1.64
C GLU A 42 4.91 -2.01 -1.56
N HIS A 43 3.71 -2.59 -1.54
CA HIS A 43 3.54 -4.05 -1.54
C HIS A 43 4.15 -4.72 -2.79
N LEU A 44 3.88 -4.15 -3.97
CA LEU A 44 4.43 -4.64 -5.22
C LEU A 44 5.97 -4.58 -5.24
N SER A 45 6.56 -3.49 -4.74
CA SER A 45 8.01 -3.33 -4.64
C SER A 45 8.65 -4.38 -3.71
N HIS A 46 8.02 -4.63 -2.56
CA HIS A 46 8.48 -5.70 -1.65
C HIS A 46 8.41 -7.07 -2.31
N PHE A 47 7.34 -7.35 -3.04
CA PHE A 47 7.21 -8.58 -3.80
C PHE A 47 8.27 -8.71 -4.90
N GLU A 48 8.48 -7.68 -5.72
CA GLU A 48 9.46 -7.69 -6.81
C GLU A 48 10.88 -7.95 -6.29
N ASN A 49 11.24 -7.35 -5.15
CA ASN A 49 12.52 -7.60 -4.49
C ASN A 49 12.64 -9.06 -4.01
N ALA A 50 11.59 -9.61 -3.40
CA ALA A 50 11.59 -11.00 -2.98
C ALA A 50 11.63 -11.97 -4.18
N ALA A 51 10.87 -11.69 -5.23
CA ALA A 51 10.86 -12.46 -6.47
C ALA A 51 12.23 -12.46 -7.16
N LEU A 52 12.97 -11.36 -7.10
CA LEU A 52 14.35 -11.28 -7.60
C LEU A 52 15.28 -12.21 -6.81
N LEU A 53 15.19 -12.23 -5.47
CA LEU A 53 16.00 -13.10 -4.61
C LEU A 53 15.69 -14.59 -4.86
N HIS A 54 14.43 -14.92 -5.10
CA HIS A 54 13.98 -16.28 -5.42
C HIS A 54 14.14 -16.66 -6.90
N ARG A 55 14.55 -15.72 -7.76
CA ARG A 55 14.73 -15.89 -9.22
C ARG A 55 13.47 -16.39 -9.93
N TYR A 56 12.33 -15.80 -9.62
CA TYR A 56 11.06 -16.15 -10.26
C TYR A 56 10.99 -15.73 -11.73
N THR A 57 10.48 -16.64 -12.56
CA THR A 57 9.96 -16.31 -13.89
C THR A 57 8.69 -15.47 -13.75
N ASP A 58 8.30 -14.76 -14.80
CA ASP A 58 7.09 -13.91 -14.75
C ASP A 58 5.81 -14.73 -14.49
N ASP A 59 5.76 -15.97 -14.96
CA ASP A 59 4.64 -16.89 -14.72
C ASP A 59 4.57 -17.31 -13.24
N ILE A 60 5.72 -17.61 -12.64
CA ILE A 60 5.81 -17.89 -11.19
C ILE A 60 5.45 -16.64 -10.39
N LYS A 61 5.88 -15.43 -10.82
CA LYS A 61 5.52 -14.19 -10.14
C LYS A 61 4.01 -14.00 -10.09
N CYS A 62 3.30 -14.20 -11.20
CA CYS A 62 1.84 -14.13 -11.25
C CYS A 62 1.19 -15.06 -10.22
N ARG A 63 1.62 -16.33 -10.18
CA ARG A 63 1.05 -17.35 -9.29
C ARG A 63 1.35 -17.07 -7.82
N VAL A 64 2.59 -16.71 -7.51
CA VAL A 64 3.03 -16.44 -6.14
C VAL A 64 2.49 -15.11 -5.63
N PHE A 65 2.31 -14.09 -6.47
CA PHE A 65 1.72 -12.84 -6.02
C PHE A 65 0.31 -13.03 -5.48
N VAL A 66 -0.50 -13.90 -6.10
CA VAL A 66 -1.87 -14.18 -5.62
C VAL A 66 -1.87 -14.77 -4.21
N THR A 67 -0.82 -15.50 -3.82
CA THR A 67 -0.69 -16.02 -2.44
C THR A 67 -0.32 -14.96 -1.42
N THR A 68 0.05 -13.75 -1.85
CA THR A 68 0.39 -12.63 -0.96
C THR A 68 -0.83 -11.85 -0.52
N PHE A 69 -2.02 -12.11 -1.06
CA PHE A 69 -3.25 -11.48 -0.58
C PHE A 69 -3.69 -12.12 0.75
N ALA A 70 -4.24 -11.28 1.63
CA ALA A 70 -4.79 -11.74 2.89
C ALA A 70 -5.88 -12.81 2.68
N ARG A 71 -5.97 -13.76 3.62
CA ARG A 71 -6.94 -14.87 3.56
C ARG A 71 -8.35 -14.34 3.28
N GLY A 72 -9.00 -14.85 2.22
CA GLY A 72 -10.35 -14.43 1.80
C GLY A 72 -10.39 -13.25 0.82
N ARG A 73 -9.25 -12.65 0.46
CA ARG A 73 -9.15 -11.54 -0.51
C ARG A 73 -8.65 -11.97 -1.89
N THR A 74 -8.40 -13.26 -2.11
CA THR A 74 -8.00 -13.80 -3.43
C THR A 74 -9.05 -13.56 -4.52
N ALA A 75 -10.33 -13.43 -4.15
CA ALA A 75 -11.40 -13.02 -5.04
C ALA A 75 -11.22 -11.61 -5.64
N MET A 76 -10.39 -10.76 -5.02
CA MET A 76 -10.05 -9.44 -5.57
C MET A 76 -9.19 -9.53 -6.84
N VAL A 77 -8.61 -10.70 -7.13
CA VAL A 77 -7.82 -10.94 -8.34
C VAL A 77 -8.71 -11.46 -9.49
N GLN A 78 -9.95 -11.90 -9.21
CA GLN A 78 -10.88 -12.32 -10.25
C GLN A 78 -11.62 -11.09 -10.85
N PRO A 79 -11.89 -11.04 -12.17
CA PRO A 79 -11.60 -12.01 -13.24
C PRO A 79 -10.40 -11.55 -14.09
N ILE A 80 -9.29 -11.19 -13.46
CA ILE A 80 -8.12 -10.78 -14.22
C ILE A 80 -7.50 -12.05 -14.80
N ILE A 81 -7.76 -12.33 -16.07
CA ILE A 81 -6.99 -13.33 -16.83
C ILE A 81 -5.62 -12.71 -17.06
N LEU A 82 -4.59 -13.30 -16.48
CA LEU A 82 -3.23 -12.78 -16.57
C LEU A 82 -2.50 -13.47 -17.71
N GLU A 83 -2.01 -12.67 -18.66
CA GLU A 83 -1.13 -13.14 -19.73
C GLU A 83 0.34 -12.85 -19.42
N SER A 84 0.63 -11.88 -18.53
CA SER A 84 1.99 -11.57 -18.07
C SER A 84 2.02 -10.89 -16.70
N PHE A 85 3.18 -10.91 -16.05
CA PHE A 85 3.39 -10.16 -14.80
C PHE A 85 3.32 -8.63 -15.00
N GLN A 86 3.68 -8.13 -16.18
CA GLN A 86 3.58 -6.72 -16.51
C GLN A 86 2.12 -6.25 -16.57
N GLU A 87 1.25 -7.04 -17.19
CA GLU A 87 -0.18 -6.78 -17.24
C GLU A 87 -0.81 -6.91 -15.84
N PHE A 88 -0.41 -7.94 -15.07
CA PHE A 88 -0.82 -8.09 -13.67
C PHE A 88 -0.53 -6.82 -12.87
N ARG A 89 0.71 -6.33 -12.94
CA ARG A 89 1.17 -5.13 -12.25
C ARG A 89 0.32 -3.92 -12.60
N PHE A 90 0.04 -3.70 -13.88
CA PHE A 90 -0.79 -2.58 -14.33
C PHE A 90 -2.21 -2.66 -13.75
N LEU A 91 -2.85 -3.83 -13.88
CA LEU A 91 -4.23 -4.03 -13.42
C LEU A 91 -4.35 -3.96 -11.90
N PHE A 92 -3.38 -4.52 -11.17
CA PHE A 92 -3.30 -4.41 -9.72
C PHE A 92 -3.22 -2.94 -9.28
N LEU A 93 -2.27 -2.17 -9.81
CA LEU A 93 -2.10 -0.76 -9.44
C LEU A 93 -3.28 0.13 -9.86
N HIS A 94 -3.97 -0.22 -10.94
CA HIS A 94 -5.18 0.47 -11.38
C HIS A 94 -6.37 0.15 -10.46
N ARG A 95 -6.62 -1.13 -10.17
CA ARG A 95 -7.74 -1.58 -9.33
C ARG A 95 -7.63 -1.09 -7.90
N PHE A 96 -6.42 -1.03 -7.37
CA PHE A 96 -6.14 -0.57 -6.01
C PHE A 96 -5.66 0.89 -5.96
N ALA A 97 -5.95 1.70 -7.00
CA ALA A 97 -5.55 3.10 -7.04
C ALA A 97 -6.07 3.92 -5.83
N ASN A 98 -7.24 3.56 -5.28
CA ASN A 98 -7.83 4.21 -4.11
C ASN A 98 -7.19 3.78 -2.77
N SER A 99 -6.48 2.65 -2.72
CA SER A 99 -5.71 2.22 -1.54
C SER A 99 -4.24 2.64 -1.62
N ARG A 100 -3.83 3.32 -2.69
CA ARG A 100 -2.58 4.10 -2.67
C ARG A 100 -2.63 4.96 -1.43
N LYS A 101 -1.57 4.92 -0.61
CA LYS A 101 -1.41 5.87 0.50
C LYS A 101 -1.69 7.22 -0.13
N HIS A 102 -2.82 7.82 0.20
CA HIS A 102 -3.08 9.18 -0.19
C HIS A 102 -1.94 9.92 0.46
N ARG A 103 -0.93 10.32 -0.33
CA ARG A 103 0.17 11.11 0.19
C ARG A 103 -0.51 12.21 0.97
N LYS A 104 -0.22 12.29 2.26
CA LYS A 104 -0.69 13.41 3.07
C LYS A 104 -0.28 14.66 2.30
N ILE A 105 -1.26 15.52 2.04
CA ILE A 105 -1.03 16.77 1.32
C ILE A 105 -0.67 17.84 2.34
N GLU A 106 -0.10 18.96 1.92
CA GLU A 106 0.37 20.02 2.83
C GLU A 106 -0.75 20.50 3.77
N LEU A 107 -1.99 20.57 3.24
CA LEU A 107 -3.20 20.92 3.99
C LEU A 107 -3.48 19.99 5.17
N SER A 108 -3.00 18.74 5.14
CA SER A 108 -3.16 17.80 6.26
C SER A 108 -2.32 18.15 7.49
N LEU A 109 -1.28 18.97 7.36
CA LEU A 109 -0.56 19.49 8.53
C LEU A 109 -1.42 20.47 9.33
N PHE A 110 -2.30 21.20 8.65
CA PHE A 110 -3.17 22.19 9.27
C PHE A 110 -4.35 21.57 10.05
N SER A 111 -4.57 20.26 9.95
CA SER A 111 -5.56 19.58 10.80
C SER A 111 -4.97 19.09 12.13
N ILE A 112 -3.64 19.16 12.29
CA ILE A 112 -2.97 18.78 13.52
C ILE A 112 -3.12 19.94 14.50
N ARG A 113 -3.75 19.65 15.64
CA ARG A 113 -3.97 20.58 16.75
C ARG A 113 -3.43 19.96 18.02
N GLN A 114 -2.72 20.76 18.80
CA GLN A 114 -2.42 20.44 20.19
C GLN A 114 -3.75 20.27 20.92
N LYS A 115 -3.85 19.27 21.80
CA LYS A 115 -5.03 19.04 22.63
C LYS A 115 -4.89 19.72 23.98
N GLU A 116 -6.02 20.04 24.62
CA GLU A 116 -6.03 20.65 25.95
C GLU A 116 -5.34 19.71 26.94
N GLY A 117 -4.32 20.22 27.64
CA GLY A 117 -3.47 19.43 28.55
C GLY A 117 -2.39 18.57 27.88
N GLU A 118 -2.27 18.57 26.54
CA GLU A 118 -1.19 17.87 25.83
C GLU A 118 0.13 18.66 25.96
N PRO A 119 1.21 18.05 26.49
CA PRO A 119 2.50 18.71 26.56
C PRO A 119 3.03 19.05 25.17
N LEU A 120 3.66 20.22 25.02
CA LEU A 120 4.23 20.69 23.75
C LEU A 120 5.16 19.65 23.10
N LYS A 121 5.90 18.89 23.89
CA LYS A 121 6.80 17.82 23.42
C LYS A 121 6.05 16.72 22.69
N GLU A 122 4.88 16.30 23.19
CA GLU A 122 4.07 15.26 22.55
C GLU A 122 3.46 15.78 21.26
N TYR A 123 2.89 16.99 21.29
CA TYR A 123 2.40 17.66 20.09
C TYR A 123 3.50 17.77 19.01
N LEU A 124 4.70 18.22 19.38
CA LEU A 124 5.84 18.33 18.48
C LEU A 124 6.23 16.97 17.88
N GLN A 125 6.18 15.89 18.68
CA GLN A 125 6.46 14.55 18.19
C GLN A 125 5.43 14.12 17.13
N TYR A 126 4.13 14.34 17.37
CA TYR A 126 3.08 14.01 16.40
C TYR A 126 3.18 14.87 15.13
N PHE A 127 3.42 16.18 15.29
CA PHE A 127 3.57 17.09 14.16
C PHE A 127 4.77 16.69 13.28
N ASN A 128 5.93 16.39 13.89
CA ASN A 128 7.12 15.97 13.16
C ASN A 128 6.91 14.64 12.41
N ALA A 129 6.22 13.67 13.02
CA ALA A 129 5.88 12.42 12.35
C ALA A 129 5.01 12.68 11.10
N ALA A 130 4.00 13.55 11.20
CA ALA A 130 3.19 13.93 10.04
C ALA A 130 3.96 14.76 9.00
N ALA A 131 4.87 15.63 9.43
CA ALA A 131 5.70 16.46 8.55
C ALA A 131 6.69 15.65 7.69
N LEU A 132 7.07 14.44 8.15
CA LEU A 132 7.86 13.48 7.37
C LEU A 132 7.06 12.81 6.25
N GLU A 133 5.73 12.71 6.40
CA GLU A 133 4.84 12.15 5.38
C GLU A 133 4.54 13.14 4.23
N VAL A 134 4.91 14.42 4.39
CA VAL A 134 4.79 15.51 3.40
C VAL A 134 6.17 16.11 3.03
N PRO A 135 7.08 15.34 2.38
CA PRO A 135 8.45 15.78 2.13
C PRO A 135 8.56 16.94 1.13
N THR A 136 7.55 17.15 0.27
CA THR A 136 7.54 18.21 -0.74
C THR A 136 7.18 19.60 -0.21
N THR A 137 6.71 19.70 1.04
CA THR A 137 6.23 20.95 1.63
C THR A 137 7.35 21.83 2.14
N THR A 138 7.25 23.13 1.89
CA THR A 138 8.27 24.11 2.31
C THR A 138 8.32 24.25 3.83
N GLN A 139 9.46 24.71 4.34
CA GLN A 139 9.63 24.93 5.78
C GLN A 139 8.71 26.02 6.30
N GLU A 140 8.41 27.04 5.49
CA GLU A 140 7.48 28.12 5.86
C GLU A 140 6.07 27.59 6.08
N VAL A 141 5.60 26.70 5.19
CA VAL A 141 4.27 26.08 5.33
C VAL A 141 4.22 25.16 6.55
N LYS A 142 5.28 24.40 6.82
CA LYS A 142 5.40 23.56 8.03
C LYS A 142 5.37 24.41 9.30
N ALA A 143 6.13 25.50 9.34
CA ALA A 143 6.16 26.42 10.48
C ALA A 143 4.80 27.08 10.73
N ASN A 144 4.11 27.51 9.67
CA ASN A 144 2.78 28.10 9.77
C ASN A 144 1.74 27.09 10.26
N ALA A 145 1.74 25.86 9.71
CA ALA A 145 0.83 24.80 10.16
C ALA A 145 1.08 24.42 11.63
N PHE A 146 2.36 24.35 12.05
CA PHE A 146 2.74 24.10 13.44
C PHE A 146 2.21 25.20 14.36
N ALA A 147 2.44 26.46 14.02
CA ALA A 147 2.01 27.62 14.81
C ALA A 147 0.48 27.69 14.94
N GLN A 148 -0.26 27.46 13.85
CA GLN A 148 -1.72 27.42 13.88
C GLN A 148 -2.29 26.25 14.67
N GLY A 149 -1.52 25.19 14.86
CA GLY A 149 -1.94 24.03 15.63
C GLY A 149 -1.67 24.13 17.13
N LEU A 150 -0.89 25.11 17.59
CA LEU A 150 -0.65 25.33 19.01
C LEU A 150 -1.90 25.84 19.71
N LEU A 151 -2.15 25.34 20.92
CA LEU A 151 -3.22 25.83 21.79
C LEU A 151 -2.81 27.09 22.56
N ASP A 152 -1.51 27.36 22.62
CA ASP A 152 -0.93 28.32 23.55
C ASP A 152 -0.65 29.68 22.89
N GLU A 153 -1.59 30.61 23.04
CA GLU A 153 -1.44 32.03 22.70
C GLU A 153 -0.36 32.74 23.56
N ASP A 154 0.00 32.20 24.74
CA ASP A 154 0.98 32.79 25.64
C ASP A 154 2.43 32.37 25.34
N PHE A 155 2.64 31.28 24.59
CA PHE A 155 3.96 30.86 24.12
C PHE A 155 4.60 31.93 23.20
N PHE A 156 3.83 32.50 22.27
CA PHE A 156 4.32 33.56 21.39
C PHE A 156 4.55 34.89 22.11
N LYS A 157 3.79 35.19 23.16
CA LYS A 157 4.05 36.35 24.03
C LYS A 157 5.34 36.21 24.82
N SER A 158 5.77 34.98 25.10
CA SER A 158 7.01 34.68 25.84
C SER A 158 8.26 34.73 24.95
N LEU A 159 8.08 34.73 23.63
CA LEU A 159 9.15 34.82 22.62
C LEU A 159 9.30 36.23 22.03
N ALA A 160 8.39 37.15 22.35
CA ALA A 160 8.40 38.56 21.94
C ALA A 160 9.13 39.44 22.95
#